data_AF-A0A956UCP4-F1
#
_entry.id   AF-A0A956UCP4-F1
#
_cell.length_a   1.000
_cell.length_b   1.000
_cell.length_c   1.000
_cell.angle_alpha   90.00
_cell.angle_beta   90.00
_cell.angle_gamma   90.00
#
_symmetry.space_group_name_H-M   'P 1'
#
loop_
_entity.id
_entity.type
_entity.pdbx_description
1 polymer ?
#
loop_
_entity_poly.entity_id
_entity_poly.type
_entity_poly.pdbx_seq_one_letter_code
_entity_poly.pdbx_strand_id
1 'polypeptide(L)'
;YPGWEKATIGAPEIGYLGYKHPGKILDFCGLLSPEVVRFGRLPDSHQGKGEVLEVNPAIVEALKPEYIITLESFGRELLKDAYFNSHYERIATFENTWADSKGLFLYRLKQESRDETGLESIEDKSSE
;
A
#
# COMPACT_ATOMS: atom_id res chain seq x y z
N TYR A 1 14.57 5.30 0.06
CA TYR A 1 13.57 5.73 1.06
C TYR A 1 13.93 5.14 2.42
N PRO A 2 13.72 5.84 3.54
CA PRO A 2 14.06 5.33 4.87
C PRO A 2 13.38 3.97 5.15
N GLY A 3 14.12 3.03 5.73
CA GLY A 3 13.59 1.71 6.10
C GLY A 3 13.31 0.75 4.93
N TRP A 4 13.53 1.19 3.68
CA TRP A 4 13.18 0.42 2.47
C TRP A 4 13.69 -1.02 2.47
N GLU A 5 14.91 -1.29 2.91
CA GLU A 5 15.50 -2.65 2.86
C GLU A 5 14.72 -3.70 3.67
N LYS A 6 13.91 -3.28 4.65
CA LYS A 6 13.12 -4.18 5.51
C LYS A 6 11.61 -3.97 5.33
N ALA A 7 11.22 -2.99 4.53
CA ALA A 7 9.84 -2.58 4.43
C ALA A 7 9.01 -3.62 3.67
N THR A 8 7.73 -3.76 4.04
CA THR A 8 6.78 -4.52 3.22
C THR A 8 6.24 -3.63 2.10
N ILE A 9 6.40 -4.06 0.84
CA ILE A 9 5.92 -3.31 -0.33
C ILE A 9 4.74 -4.04 -0.97
N GLY A 10 3.64 -3.32 -1.22
CA GLY A 10 2.55 -3.78 -2.07
C GLY A 10 2.68 -3.26 -3.49
N ALA A 11 2.55 -4.13 -4.50
CA ALA A 11 2.50 -3.73 -5.90
C ALA A 11 1.76 -4.75 -6.78
N PRO A 12 1.06 -4.31 -7.84
CA PRO A 12 0.44 -5.21 -8.82
C PRO A 12 1.45 -5.79 -9.82
N GLU A 13 2.59 -5.14 -10.02
CA GLU A 13 3.66 -5.58 -10.92
C GLU A 13 4.97 -5.69 -10.15
N ILE A 14 5.47 -6.92 -9.98
CA ILE A 14 6.58 -7.19 -9.05
C ILE A 14 7.84 -7.74 -9.71
N GLY A 15 7.93 -7.81 -11.05
CA GLY A 15 9.06 -8.42 -11.76
C GLY A 15 10.44 -7.85 -11.38
N TYR A 16 10.74 -6.62 -11.84
CA TYR A 16 12.01 -5.97 -11.50
C TYR A 16 12.10 -5.60 -10.00
N LEU A 17 10.96 -5.25 -9.40
CA LEU A 17 10.88 -4.89 -7.99
C LEU A 17 11.32 -6.06 -7.09
N GLY A 18 10.79 -7.26 -7.33
CA GLY A 18 11.16 -8.48 -6.59
C GLY A 18 12.55 -9.01 -6.89
N TYR A 19 13.13 -8.65 -8.04
CA TYR A 19 14.55 -8.92 -8.30
C TYR A 19 15.48 -8.03 -7.47
N LYS A 20 15.07 -6.80 -7.15
CA LYS A 20 15.93 -5.80 -6.50
C LYS A 20 15.68 -5.60 -5.01
N HIS A 21 14.46 -5.72 -4.55
CA HIS A 21 14.09 -5.42 -3.18
C HIS A 21 14.26 -6.67 -2.28
N PRO A 22 15.03 -6.58 -1.20
CA PRO A 22 15.31 -7.73 -0.34
C PRO A 22 14.24 -8.01 0.72
N GLY A 23 13.30 -7.10 0.93
CA GLY A 23 12.22 -7.24 1.91
C GLY A 23 10.99 -8.00 1.38
N LYS A 24 9.89 -7.92 2.13
CA LYS A 24 8.65 -8.62 1.79
C LYS A 24 7.90 -7.86 0.70
N ILE A 25 7.45 -8.57 -0.34
CA ILE A 25 6.57 -8.02 -1.37
C ILE A 25 5.21 -8.71 -1.29
N LEU A 26 4.15 -7.90 -1.28
CA LEU A 26 2.77 -8.31 -1.49
C LEU A 26 2.43 -8.08 -2.96
N ASP A 27 2.31 -9.17 -3.70
CA ASP A 27 1.79 -9.16 -5.06
C ASP A 27 0.28 -8.96 -5.03
N PHE A 28 -0.16 -7.74 -5.36
CA PHE A 28 -1.57 -7.35 -5.35
C PHE A 28 -2.41 -8.05 -6.42
N CYS A 29 -1.79 -8.64 -7.44
CA CYS A 29 -2.48 -9.50 -8.39
C CYS A 29 -2.82 -10.88 -7.80
N GLY A 30 -2.24 -11.22 -6.65
CA GLY A 30 -2.50 -12.49 -5.96
C GLY A 30 -1.91 -13.71 -6.67
N LEU A 31 -0.92 -13.54 -7.54
CA LEU A 31 -0.25 -14.65 -8.23
C LEU A 31 0.82 -15.29 -7.34
N LEU A 32 1.49 -14.48 -6.52
CA LEU A 32 2.64 -14.90 -5.71
C LEU A 32 2.46 -14.69 -4.20
N SER A 33 1.39 -14.01 -3.76
CA SER A 33 1.09 -13.78 -2.33
C SER A 33 -0.22 -14.46 -1.92
N PRO A 34 -0.21 -15.65 -1.29
CA PRO A 34 -1.41 -16.38 -0.90
C PRO A 34 -2.36 -15.58 -0.01
N GLU A 35 -1.83 -14.69 0.83
CA GLU A 35 -2.63 -13.80 1.66
C GLU A 35 -3.51 -12.83 0.82
N VAL A 36 -3.12 -12.52 -0.42
CA VAL A 36 -3.89 -11.63 -1.30
C VAL A 36 -5.04 -12.36 -1.99
N VAL A 37 -4.92 -13.67 -2.21
CA VAL A 37 -5.90 -14.48 -2.98
C VAL A 37 -7.32 -14.37 -2.40
N ARG A 38 -7.46 -14.28 -1.07
CA ARG A 38 -8.76 -14.21 -0.39
C ARG A 38 -9.61 -12.98 -0.76
N PHE A 39 -8.99 -11.92 -1.28
CA PHE A 39 -9.70 -10.70 -1.66
C PHE A 39 -10.33 -10.80 -3.05
N GLY A 40 -9.90 -11.76 -3.88
CA GLY A 40 -10.40 -11.94 -5.24
C GLY A 40 -10.13 -10.74 -6.15
N ARG A 41 -10.63 -10.83 -7.38
CA ARG A 41 -10.63 -9.73 -8.34
C ARG A 41 -11.87 -8.86 -8.15
N LEU A 42 -11.78 -7.59 -8.54
CA LEU A 42 -12.95 -6.71 -8.54
C LEU A 42 -13.99 -7.18 -9.60
N PRO A 43 -15.30 -7.15 -9.31
CA PRO A 43 -16.34 -7.72 -10.18
C PRO A 43 -16.33 -7.19 -11.63
N ASP A 44 -16.03 -5.90 -11.81
CA ASP A 44 -16.07 -5.21 -13.11
C ASP A 44 -14.70 -5.07 -13.80
N SER A 45 -13.65 -5.70 -13.28
CA SER A 45 -12.30 -5.68 -13.88
C SER A 45 -12.20 -6.38 -15.26
N HIS A 46 -13.30 -6.89 -15.81
CA HIS A 46 -13.34 -7.71 -17.03
C HIS A 46 -13.95 -7.01 -18.27
N GLN A 47 -14.19 -5.70 -18.27
CA GLN A 47 -14.82 -5.06 -19.43
C GLN A 47 -13.80 -4.42 -20.40
N GLY A 48 -12.95 -5.22 -21.07
CA GLY A 48 -12.18 -4.75 -22.22
C GLY A 48 -10.97 -5.59 -22.65
N LYS A 49 -10.62 -5.53 -23.95
CA LYS A 49 -9.41 -6.16 -24.53
C LYS A 49 -8.15 -5.52 -23.93
N GLY A 50 -7.57 -6.15 -22.91
CA GLY A 50 -6.37 -5.68 -22.22
C GLY A 50 -6.58 -5.53 -20.73
N GLU A 51 -7.06 -6.60 -20.08
CA GLU A 51 -7.45 -6.67 -18.66
C GLU A 51 -6.32 -6.19 -17.74
N VAL A 52 -6.39 -4.93 -17.33
CA VAL A 52 -5.56 -4.34 -16.30
C VAL A 52 -6.10 -4.86 -14.96
N LEU A 53 -5.32 -5.67 -14.25
CA LEU A 53 -5.69 -6.15 -12.90
C LEU A 53 -5.68 -4.95 -11.95
N GLU A 54 -6.86 -4.38 -11.71
CA GLU A 54 -7.02 -3.29 -10.73
C GLU A 54 -6.81 -3.81 -9.31
N VAL A 55 -6.06 -3.04 -8.51
CA VAL A 55 -5.79 -3.35 -7.12
C VAL A 55 -7.07 -3.26 -6.30
N ASN A 56 -7.46 -4.36 -5.65
CA ASN A 56 -8.56 -4.37 -4.70
C ASN A 56 -8.17 -3.59 -3.42
N PRO A 57 -8.84 -2.45 -3.10
CA PRO A 57 -8.45 -1.62 -1.96
C PRO A 57 -8.49 -2.33 -0.61
N ALA A 58 -9.34 -3.35 -0.46
CA ALA A 58 -9.45 -4.14 0.77
C ALA A 58 -8.13 -4.86 1.14
N ILE A 59 -7.26 -5.15 0.16
CA ILE A 59 -5.94 -5.72 0.39
C ILE A 59 -5.09 -4.74 1.23
N VAL A 60 -5.14 -3.45 0.88
CA VAL A 60 -4.34 -2.40 1.51
C VAL A 60 -4.79 -2.15 2.94
N GLU A 61 -6.11 -2.10 3.17
CA GLU A 61 -6.66 -1.94 4.51
C GLU A 61 -6.30 -3.11 5.44
N ALA A 62 -6.40 -4.33 4.92
CA ALA A 62 -6.19 -5.53 5.73
C ALA A 62 -4.71 -5.88 5.96
N LEU A 63 -3.83 -5.62 4.98
CA LEU A 63 -2.42 -6.02 5.04
C LEU A 63 -1.46 -4.87 5.34
N LYS A 64 -1.91 -3.62 5.20
CA LYS A 64 -1.19 -2.39 5.56
C LYS A 64 0.30 -2.38 5.17
N PRO A 65 0.66 -2.62 3.88
CA PRO A 65 2.06 -2.50 3.47
C PRO A 65 2.60 -1.09 3.74
N GLU A 66 3.87 -0.99 4.12
CA GLU A 66 4.50 0.30 4.45
C GLU A 66 4.66 1.19 3.21
N TYR A 67 4.90 0.57 2.06
CA TYR A 67 4.95 1.25 0.77
C TYR A 67 4.04 0.58 -0.24
N ILE A 68 3.45 1.39 -1.12
CA ILE A 68 2.69 0.91 -2.28
C ILE A 68 3.28 1.52 -3.53
N ILE A 69 3.58 0.67 -4.51
CA ILE A 69 4.03 1.07 -5.84
C ILE A 69 2.99 0.59 -6.85
N THR A 70 2.41 1.51 -7.60
CA THR A 70 1.41 1.17 -8.61
C THR A 70 1.45 2.13 -9.78
N LEU A 71 1.21 1.63 -10.99
CA LEU A 71 0.80 2.50 -12.10
C LEU A 71 -0.57 3.09 -11.79
N GLU A 72 -0.84 4.30 -12.28
CA GLU A 72 -2.16 4.92 -12.16
C GLU A 72 -3.27 4.02 -12.69
N SER A 73 -3.03 3.36 -13.83
CA SER A 73 -4.01 2.48 -14.47
C SER A 73 -4.39 1.26 -13.63
N PHE A 74 -3.44 0.64 -12.92
CA PHE A 74 -3.74 -0.47 -11.98
C PHE A 74 -4.35 0.00 -10.67
N GLY A 75 -4.19 1.28 -10.32
CA GLY A 75 -4.56 1.83 -9.03
C GLY A 75 -5.89 2.56 -8.99
N ARG A 76 -6.66 2.65 -10.08
CA ARG A 76 -7.80 3.60 -10.18
C ARG A 76 -8.81 3.47 -9.04
N GLU A 77 -9.20 2.24 -8.69
CA GLU A 77 -10.10 2.00 -7.55
C GLU A 77 -9.43 2.27 -6.21
N LEU A 78 -8.15 1.89 -6.05
CA LEU A 78 -7.36 2.24 -4.88
C LEU A 78 -7.26 3.76 -4.66
N LEU A 79 -7.12 4.54 -5.73
CA LEU A 79 -7.03 6.00 -5.67
C LEU A 79 -8.35 6.67 -5.27
N LYS A 80 -9.49 5.97 -5.45
CA LYS A 80 -10.81 6.43 -5.00
C LYS A 80 -11.12 6.01 -3.57
N ASP A 81 -10.40 5.03 -3.03
CA ASP A 81 -10.67 4.43 -1.73
C ASP A 81 -10.42 5.41 -0.56
N ALA A 82 -11.38 5.46 0.37
CA ALA A 82 -11.35 6.41 1.49
C ALA A 82 -10.29 6.04 2.54
N TYR A 83 -10.11 4.74 2.80
CA TYR A 83 -9.09 4.28 3.75
C TYR A 83 -7.70 4.62 3.23
N PHE A 84 -7.41 4.29 1.98
CA PHE A 84 -6.14 4.56 1.32
C PHE A 84 -5.81 6.05 1.34
N ASN A 85 -6.72 6.91 0.90
CA ASN A 85 -6.50 8.36 0.87
C ASN A 85 -6.27 8.96 2.27
N SER A 86 -6.88 8.36 3.30
CA SER A 86 -6.71 8.80 4.69
C SER A 86 -5.38 8.34 5.29
N HIS A 87 -4.91 7.14 4.98
CA HIS A 87 -3.76 6.50 5.65
C HIS A 87 -2.47 6.51 4.84
N TYR A 88 -2.51 6.78 3.53
CA TYR A 88 -1.34 6.80 2.67
C TYR A 88 -1.10 8.20 2.11
N GLU A 89 0.17 8.54 1.92
CA GLU A 89 0.60 9.77 1.25
C GLU A 89 1.44 9.43 0.02
N ARG A 90 1.23 10.16 -1.08
CA ARG A 90 2.06 10.02 -2.27
C ARG A 90 3.38 10.75 -2.05
N ILE A 91 4.48 10.02 -2.04
CA ILE A 91 5.82 10.58 -1.79
C ILE A 91 6.65 10.72 -3.06
N ALA A 92 6.29 10.04 -4.15
CA ALA A 92 6.92 10.24 -5.45
C ALA A 92 5.97 9.93 -6.61
N THR A 93 6.29 10.51 -7.77
CA THR A 93 5.69 10.22 -9.07
C THR A 93 6.82 10.08 -10.07
N PHE A 94 6.81 8.99 -10.83
CA PHE A 94 7.77 8.73 -11.89
C PHE A 94 7.02 8.69 -13.22
N GLU A 95 7.60 9.34 -14.23
CA GLU A 95 7.09 9.25 -15.60
C GLU A 95 7.20 7.81 -16.09
N ASN A 96 6.25 7.40 -16.93
CA ASN A 96 6.29 6.13 -17.62
C ASN A 96 5.74 6.29 -19.04
N THR A 97 6.00 5.30 -19.87
CA THR A 97 5.48 5.22 -21.25
C THR A 97 4.40 4.14 -21.41
N TRP A 98 3.86 3.64 -20.29
CA TRP A 98 2.92 2.52 -20.29
C TRP A 98 1.49 3.00 -20.55
N ALA A 99 1.05 2.77 -21.79
CA ALA A 99 -0.33 2.98 -22.23
C ALA A 99 -0.89 4.36 -21.83
N ASP A 100 -2.07 4.39 -21.21
CA ASP A 100 -2.81 5.57 -20.77
C ASP A 100 -2.55 5.95 -19.29
N SER A 101 -1.52 5.35 -18.66
CA SER A 101 -1.19 5.62 -17.26
C SER A 101 -0.58 7.01 -17.08
N LYS A 102 -1.04 7.76 -16.07
CA LYS A 102 -0.52 9.09 -15.73
C LYS A 102 0.85 9.07 -15.03
N GLY A 103 1.32 7.91 -14.60
CA GLY A 103 2.57 7.80 -13.84
C GLY A 103 2.67 6.50 -13.04
N LEU A 104 3.90 6.20 -12.63
CA LEU A 104 4.17 5.25 -11.57
C LEU A 104 4.18 6.02 -10.25
N PHE A 105 3.33 5.64 -9.33
CA PHE A 105 3.18 6.33 -8.05
C PHE A 105 3.80 5.50 -6.93
N LEU A 106 4.48 6.19 -6.03
CA LEU A 106 4.96 5.63 -4.78
C LEU A 106 4.22 6.30 -3.62
N TYR A 107 3.57 5.46 -2.81
CA TYR A 107 2.88 5.85 -1.60
C TYR A 107 3.56 5.27 -0.38
N ARG A 108 3.42 5.96 0.74
CA ARG A 108 3.89 5.53 2.06
C ARG A 108 2.73 5.56 3.05
N LEU A 109 2.66 4.55 3.91
CA LEU A 109 1.75 4.54 5.06
C LEU A 109 2.14 5.70 6.01
N LYS A 110 1.19 6.58 6.31
CA LYS A 110 1.39 7.68 7.26
C LYS A 110 1.67 7.07 8.63
N GLN A 111 2.68 7.60 9.31
CA GLN A 111 2.87 7.26 10.72
C GLN A 111 1.78 7.98 11.51
N GLU A 112 0.97 7.22 12.25
CA GLU A 112 0.12 7.83 13.26
C GLU A 112 1.03 8.52 14.29
N SER A 113 0.76 9.80 14.56
CA SER A 113 1.37 10.46 15.71
C SER A 113 0.92 9.69 16.94
N ARG A 114 1.83 8.95 17.57
CA ARG A 114 1.65 8.60 18.97
C ARG A 114 1.71 9.90 19.73
N ASP A 115 0.56 10.46 20.04
CA ASP A 115 0.46 11.45 21.11
C ASP A 115 0.85 10.72 22.40
N GLU A 116 2.13 10.78 22.76
CA GLU A 116 2.63 10.44 24.09
C GLU A 116 2.12 11.50 25.08
N THR A 117 0.83 11.52 25.36
CA THR A 117 0.28 12.27 26.50
C THR A 117 -0.79 11.45 27.20
N GLY A 118 -0.47 11.06 28.43
CA GLY A 118 -1.45 10.49 29.35
C GLY A 118 -0.98 9.23 30.07
N LEU A 119 0.02 9.38 30.94
CA LEU A 119 0.13 8.68 32.24
C LEU A 119 1.44 9.14 32.92
N GLU A 120 1.49 10.40 33.36
CA GLU A 120 2.39 10.76 34.45
C GLU A 120 1.75 10.29 35.76
N SER A 121 2.50 9.40 36.41
CA SER A 121 2.51 9.00 37.82
C SER A 121 1.60 9.79 38.76
N ILE A 122 0.61 9.11 39.33
CA ILE A 122 0.06 9.51 40.62
C ILE A 122 1.16 9.25 41.66
N GLU A 123 1.86 10.32 42.05
CA GLU A 123 2.70 10.30 43.24
C GLU A 123 1.83 9.99 44.45
N ASP A 124 2.17 8.88 45.10
CA ASP A 124 1.71 8.50 46.42
C ASP A 124 2.17 9.56 47.43
N LYS A 125 1.20 10.36 47.90
CA LYS A 125 1.32 11.18 49.11
C LYS A 125 0.12 10.88 49.97
N SER A 126 0.30 10.10 51.02
CA SER A 126 0.50 10.65 52.37
C SER A 126 0.30 9.54 53.40
N SER A 127 1.40 9.14 54.00
CA SER A 127 1.44 8.68 55.39
C SER A 127 1.08 9.86 56.29
N GLU A 128 0.06 9.70 57.14
CA GLU A 128 -0.02 10.19 58.52
C GLU A 128 -1.20 9.55 59.26
#